data_AF-A0A936K866-F1
#
_entry.id   AF-A0A936K866-F1
#
_cell.length_a   1.000
_cell.length_b   1.000
_cell.length_c   1.000
_cell.angle_alpha   90.00
_cell.angle_beta   90.00
_cell.angle_gamma   90.00
#
_symmetry.space_group_name_H-M   'P 1'
#
loop_
_entity.id
_entity.type
_entity.pdbx_description
1 polymer ?
#
loop_
_entity_poly.entity_id
_entity_poly.type
_entity_poly.pdbx_seq_one_letter_code
_entity_poly.pdbx_strand_id
1 'polypeptide(L)'
;MDEIRTHAEQAMRWGRDGAGAQASAGFAPMPVLDTGAVHEVLACAADRAAALAFALCNARPGPSGQVVLARMEKRRRGRTVLAGDGLAGLGLDPARLTLIEVEDEQDLLRAGLEACRCPGVGWCCSKPGAAVWL
;
A
#
# COMPACT_ATOMS: atom_id res chain seq x y z
N MET A 1 22.40 -5.17 -20.41
CA MET A 1 23.03 -4.96 -19.08
C MET A 1 23.22 -3.48 -18.72
N ASP A 2 22.93 -2.53 -19.63
CA ASP A 2 23.08 -1.08 -19.41
C ASP A 2 21.75 -0.39 -18.98
N GLU A 3 20.59 -0.95 -19.37
CA GLU A 3 19.26 -0.42 -19.01
C GLU A 3 18.94 -0.56 -17.51
N ILE A 4 19.37 -1.65 -16.85
CA ILE A 4 19.12 -1.88 -15.42
C ILE A 4 19.86 -0.83 -14.56
N ARG A 5 21.06 -0.42 -14.99
CA ARG A 5 21.85 0.61 -14.30
C ARG A 5 21.15 1.98 -14.39
N THR A 6 20.53 2.27 -15.53
CA THR A 6 19.85 3.54 -15.80
C THR A 6 18.59 3.71 -14.93
N HIS A 7 17.80 2.65 -14.74
CA HIS A 7 16.64 2.66 -13.83
C HIS A 7 17.05 2.84 -12.36
N ALA A 8 18.15 2.22 -11.94
CA ALA A 8 18.68 2.38 -10.58
C ALA A 8 19.17 3.81 -10.31
N GLU A 9 19.81 4.44 -11.30
CA GLU A 9 20.28 5.83 -11.22
C GLU A 9 19.12 6.84 -11.19
N GLN A 10 18.05 6.60 -11.94
CA GLN A 10 16.82 7.41 -11.90
C GLN A 10 16.06 7.27 -10.58
N ALA A 11 15.98 6.06 -10.01
CA ALA A 11 15.39 5.83 -8.69
C ALA A 11 16.20 6.52 -7.56
N MET A 12 17.53 6.54 -7.68
CA MET A 12 18.42 7.24 -6.74
C MET A 12 18.32 8.77 -6.85
N ARG A 13 17.99 9.31 -8.02
CA ARG A 13 17.74 10.75 -8.21
C ARG A 13 16.46 11.18 -7.52
N TRP A 14 15.38 10.41 -7.66
CA TRP A 14 14.09 10.68 -7.00
C TRP A 14 14.17 10.61 -5.46
N GLY A 15 15.03 9.75 -4.91
CA GLY A 15 15.24 9.62 -3.46
C GLY A 15 15.98 10.81 -2.81
N ARG A 16 16.74 11.59 -3.59
CA ARG A 16 17.47 12.77 -3.08
C ARG A 16 16.63 14.05 -3.12
N ASP A 17 15.74 14.17 -4.09
CA ASP A 17 14.96 15.39 -4.33
C ASP A 17 13.72 15.51 -3.42
N GLY A 18 13.33 14.42 -2.73
CA GLY A 18 12.18 14.40 -1.80
C GLY A 18 12.45 14.94 -0.40
N ALA A 19 13.71 15.22 -0.06
CA ALA A 19 14.08 15.79 1.24
C ALA A 19 13.93 17.32 1.24
N GLY A 20 12.71 17.83 1.37
CA GLY A 20 12.51 19.23 1.80
C GLY A 20 11.43 20.05 1.09
N ALA A 21 10.72 19.52 0.09
CA ALA A 21 9.62 20.25 -0.53
C ALA A 21 8.27 19.79 0.06
N GLN A 22 7.95 20.25 1.27
CA GLN A 22 6.55 20.31 1.68
C GLN A 22 5.87 21.39 0.84
N ALA A 23 5.45 21.01 -0.36
CA ALA A 23 4.61 21.86 -1.18
C ALA A 23 3.34 22.14 -0.37
N SER A 24 3.13 23.39 0.01
CA SER A 24 1.84 23.89 0.48
C SER A 24 0.89 23.94 -0.72
N ALA A 25 0.57 22.77 -1.28
CA ALA A 25 -0.51 22.64 -2.23
C ALA A 25 -1.81 22.81 -1.44
N GLY A 26 -2.72 23.67 -1.92
CA GLY A 26 -4.08 23.74 -1.38
C GLY A 26 -4.72 22.34 -1.37
N PHE A 27 -5.80 22.17 -0.61
CA PHE A 27 -6.52 20.90 -0.53
C PHE A 27 -7.07 20.49 -1.90
N ALA A 28 -6.26 19.77 -2.68
CA ALA A 28 -6.73 19.05 -3.84
C ALA A 28 -7.53 17.84 -3.34
N PRO A 29 -8.67 17.50 -3.96
CA PRO A 29 -9.39 16.29 -3.61
C PRO A 29 -8.46 15.09 -3.78
N MET A 30 -8.51 14.16 -2.83
CA MET A 30 -7.71 12.93 -2.89
C MET A 30 -8.05 12.17 -4.19
N PRO A 31 -7.05 11.76 -4.98
CA PRO A 31 -7.31 10.98 -6.19
C PRO A 31 -7.94 9.64 -5.83
N VAL A 32 -8.89 9.22 -6.66
CA VAL A 32 -9.62 7.96 -6.51
C VAL A 32 -8.97 6.90 -7.40
N LEU A 33 -8.73 5.72 -6.85
CA LEU A 33 -8.25 4.56 -7.61
C LEU A 33 -9.40 3.84 -8.31
N ASP A 34 -9.19 3.46 -9.57
CA ASP A 34 -10.16 2.71 -10.36
C ASP A 34 -10.40 1.31 -9.78
N THR A 35 -11.64 0.85 -9.81
CA THR A 35 -12.00 -0.50 -9.36
C THR A 35 -11.67 -1.55 -10.41
N GLY A 36 -11.27 -2.76 -9.98
CA GLY A 36 -10.95 -3.87 -10.90
C GLY A 36 -9.63 -3.69 -11.65
N ALA A 37 -8.80 -2.75 -11.21
CA ALA A 37 -7.47 -2.49 -11.72
C ALA A 37 -6.43 -2.67 -10.62
N VAL A 38 -5.19 -2.82 -11.07
CA VAL A 38 -3.99 -2.97 -10.24
C VAL A 38 -3.31 -1.61 -10.15
N HIS A 39 -3.00 -1.14 -8.93
CA HIS A 39 -2.48 0.21 -8.69
C HIS A 39 -1.22 0.17 -7.82
N GLU A 40 -0.14 0.71 -8.35
CA GLU A 40 1.09 0.85 -7.61
C GLU A 40 1.22 2.22 -6.93
N VAL A 41 1.38 2.21 -5.60
CA VAL A 41 1.60 3.44 -4.81
C VAL A 41 3.05 3.52 -4.39
N LEU A 42 3.80 4.41 -5.05
CA LEU A 42 5.22 4.64 -4.78
C LEU A 42 5.42 5.75 -3.76
N ALA A 43 6.28 5.50 -2.77
CA ALA A 43 6.60 6.49 -1.74
C ALA A 43 8.03 6.31 -1.20
N CYS A 44 8.63 7.42 -0.76
CA CYS A 44 9.90 7.38 -0.06
C CYS A 44 9.73 6.69 1.32
N ALA A 45 10.83 6.36 1.99
CA ALA A 45 10.78 5.66 3.27
C ALA A 45 10.00 6.42 4.35
N ALA A 46 10.10 7.75 4.39
CA ALA A 46 9.40 8.61 5.35
C ALA A 46 7.88 8.63 5.11
N ASP A 47 7.44 8.51 3.86
CA ASP A 47 6.04 8.64 3.46
C ASP A 47 5.29 7.29 3.38
N ARG A 48 5.94 6.18 3.76
CA ARG A 48 5.34 4.83 3.67
C ARG A 48 4.04 4.69 4.47
N ALA A 49 3.88 5.43 5.56
CA ALA A 49 2.65 5.44 6.33
C ALA A 49 1.54 6.21 5.61
N ALA A 50 1.87 7.36 5.01
CA ALA A 50 0.93 8.16 4.22
C ALA A 50 0.47 7.42 2.95
N ALA A 51 1.39 6.74 2.26
CA ALA A 51 1.06 5.90 1.10
C ALA A 51 0.11 4.75 1.45
N LEU A 52 0.34 4.09 2.59
CA LEU A 52 -0.58 3.06 3.08
C LEU A 52 -1.95 3.64 3.45
N ALA A 53 -1.98 4.78 4.13
CA ALA A 53 -3.22 5.47 4.46
C ALA A 53 -3.99 5.88 3.19
N PHE A 54 -3.30 6.38 2.17
CA PHE A 54 -3.87 6.72 0.87
C PHE A 54 -4.51 5.50 0.19
N ALA A 55 -3.81 4.36 0.15
CA ALA A 55 -4.36 3.11 -0.40
C ALA A 55 -5.59 2.63 0.38
N LEU A 56 -5.56 2.73 1.71
CA LEU A 56 -6.68 2.34 2.58
C LEU A 56 -7.89 3.28 2.46
N CYS A 57 -7.70 4.58 2.26
CA CYS A 57 -8.80 5.52 2.00
C CYS A 57 -9.53 5.22 0.69
N ASN A 58 -8.84 4.58 -0.26
CA ASN A 58 -9.41 4.13 -1.52
C ASN A 58 -10.09 2.77 -1.43
N ALA A 59 -9.99 2.07 -0.30
CA ALA A 59 -10.70 0.82 -0.09
C ALA A 59 -12.21 1.11 -0.04
N ARG A 60 -12.90 0.80 -1.14
CA ARG A 60 -14.36 0.91 -1.25
C ARG A 60 -14.95 -0.45 -0.91
N PRO A 61 -15.51 -0.65 0.29
CA PRO A 61 -16.06 -1.94 0.62
C PRO A 61 -17.32 -2.17 -0.23
N GLY A 62 -17.31 -3.21 -1.06
CA GLY A 62 -18.53 -3.71 -1.71
C GLY A 62 -19.57 -4.21 -0.70
N PRO A 63 -20.70 -4.78 -1.16
CA PRO A 63 -21.77 -5.28 -0.29
C PRO A 63 -21.32 -6.32 0.74
N SER A 64 -20.30 -7.12 0.41
CA SER A 64 -19.56 -8.02 1.34
C SER A 64 -18.45 -7.26 2.07
N GLY A 65 -17.60 -6.58 1.30
CA GLY A 65 -16.64 -5.53 1.69
C GLY A 65 -15.68 -5.87 2.84
N GLN A 66 -15.13 -7.07 2.82
CA GLN A 66 -13.87 -7.32 3.52
C GLN A 66 -12.73 -6.60 2.78
N VAL A 67 -11.81 -6.03 3.56
CA VAL A 67 -10.57 -5.44 3.08
C VAL A 67 -9.43 -6.36 3.51
N VAL A 68 -8.61 -6.79 2.56
CA VAL A 68 -7.45 -7.63 2.82
C VAL A 68 -6.19 -6.79 2.73
N LEU A 69 -5.35 -6.85 3.76
CA LEU A 69 -4.01 -6.29 3.75
C LEU A 69 -3.00 -7.41 4.00
N ALA A 70 -2.30 -7.79 2.94
CA ALA A 70 -1.20 -8.75 3.01
C ALA A 70 0.12 -8.00 3.18
N ARG A 71 1.00 -8.48 4.04
CA ARG A 71 2.31 -7.85 4.27
C ARG A 71 3.38 -8.87 4.61
N MET A 72 4.61 -8.52 4.26
CA MET A 72 5.78 -9.27 4.71
C MET A 72 5.94 -9.17 6.24
N GLU A 73 6.22 -10.28 6.90
CA GLU A 73 6.61 -10.31 8.30
C GLU A 73 7.97 -9.58 8.45
N LYS A 74 7.95 -8.41 9.08
CA LYS A 74 9.20 -7.71 9.43
C LYS A 74 9.61 -8.05 10.86
N ARG A 75 10.87 -8.47 11.03
CA ARG A 75 11.52 -8.55 12.34
C ARG A 75 11.60 -7.15 13.00
N ARG A 76 10.56 -6.81 13.77
CA ARG A 76 10.33 -5.70 14.73
C ARG A 76 10.81 -4.26 14.45
N ARG A 77 11.88 -3.97 13.71
CA ARG A 77 12.41 -2.61 13.52
C ARG A 77 11.73 -1.92 12.32
N GLY A 78 11.08 -0.78 12.58
CA GLY A 78 10.47 0.08 11.54
C GLY A 78 9.09 -0.39 11.05
N ARG A 79 8.31 -1.07 11.90
CA ARG A 79 6.97 -1.54 11.56
C ARG A 79 5.98 -0.37 11.50
N THR A 80 5.33 -0.17 10.36
CA THR A 80 4.08 0.61 10.31
C THR A 80 3.04 -0.17 11.11
N VAL A 81 2.63 0.37 12.26
CA VAL A 81 1.61 -0.24 13.11
C VAL A 81 0.26 0.32 12.70
N LEU A 82 -0.71 -0.58 12.49
CA LEU A 82 -2.08 -0.19 12.26
C LEU A 82 -2.73 0.06 13.62
N ALA A 83 -3.29 1.25 13.80
CA ALA A 83 -4.10 1.60 14.96
C ALA A 83 -5.57 1.55 14.54
N GLY A 84 -6.40 0.83 15.30
CA GLY A 84 -7.84 0.72 15.02
C GLY A 84 -8.50 2.09 14.90
N ASP A 85 -8.23 2.98 15.83
CA ASP A 85 -8.75 4.36 15.82
C ASP A 85 -8.29 5.15 14.60
N GLY A 86 -7.04 4.93 14.16
CA GLY A 86 -6.50 5.53 12.95
C GLY A 86 -7.23 5.05 11.69
N LEU A 87 -7.49 3.75 11.59
CA LEU A 87 -8.27 3.17 10.49
C LEU A 87 -9.72 3.69 10.47
N ALA A 88 -10.35 3.74 11.65
CA ALA A 88 -11.69 4.30 11.79
C ALA A 88 -11.73 5.78 11.38
N GLY A 89 -10.71 6.56 11.73
CA GLY A 89 -10.54 7.95 11.29
C GLY A 89 -10.35 8.12 9.78
N LEU A 90 -9.88 7.08 9.08
CA LEU A 90 -9.81 7.03 7.60
C LEU A 90 -11.12 6.55 6.96
N GLY A 91 -12.16 6.27 7.76
CA GLY A 91 -13.45 5.75 7.27
C GLY A 91 -13.46 4.24 7.02
N LEU A 92 -12.42 3.52 7.46
CA LEU A 92 -12.34 2.07 7.34
C LEU A 92 -12.73 1.40 8.66
N ASP A 93 -13.76 0.56 8.64
CA ASP A 93 -14.15 -0.25 9.80
C ASP A 93 -13.07 -1.31 10.08
N PRO A 94 -12.36 -1.26 11.22
CA PRO A 94 -11.31 -2.21 11.55
C PRO A 94 -11.82 -3.66 11.62
N ALA A 95 -13.10 -3.89 11.92
CA ALA A 95 -13.69 -5.23 11.98
C ALA A 95 -13.78 -5.90 10.60
N ARG A 96 -13.60 -5.14 9.52
CA ARG A 96 -13.63 -5.62 8.13
C ARG A 96 -12.24 -5.79 7.54
N LEU A 97 -11.19 -5.51 8.32
CA LEU A 97 -9.82 -5.66 7.89
C LEU A 97 -9.29 -7.04 8.26
N THR A 98 -8.93 -7.82 7.25
CA THR A 98 -8.17 -9.07 7.40
C THR A 98 -6.69 -8.79 7.15
N LEU A 99 -5.85 -9.09 8.15
CA LEU A 99 -4.40 -8.95 8.06
C LEU A 99 -3.76 -10.30 7.77
N ILE A 100 -2.97 -10.38 6.70
CA ILE A 100 -2.20 -11.57 6.35
C ILE A 100 -0.72 -11.22 6.48
N GLU A 101 0.01 -11.97 7.30
CA GLU A 101 1.46 -11.86 7.40
C GLU A 101 2.09 -13.09 6.72
N VAL A 102 3.09 -12.84 5.87
CA VAL A 102 3.79 -13.87 5.10
C VAL A 102 5.30 -13.68 5.21
N GLU A 103 6.07 -14.75 5.08
CA GLU A 103 7.53 -14.70 5.22
C GLU A 103 8.25 -14.38 3.90
N ASP A 104 7.65 -14.73 2.75
CA ASP A 104 8.22 -14.54 1.43
C ASP A 104 7.29 -13.81 0.44
N GLU A 105 7.89 -13.31 -0.64
CA GLU A 105 7.20 -12.51 -1.64
C GLU A 105 6.26 -13.33 -2.53
N GLN A 106 6.53 -14.62 -2.74
CA GLN A 106 5.66 -15.47 -3.55
C GLN A 106 4.32 -15.69 -2.83
N ASP A 107 4.38 -15.94 -1.53
CA ASP A 107 3.20 -16.05 -0.68
C ASP A 107 2.43 -14.73 -0.57
N LEU A 108 3.13 -13.59 -0.57
CA LEU A 108 2.50 -12.27 -0.62
C LEU A 108 1.66 -12.09 -1.89
N LEU A 109 2.24 -12.39 -3.06
CA LEU A 109 1.57 -12.28 -4.35
C LEU A 109 0.43 -13.28 -4.48
N ARG A 110 0.62 -14.51 -3.95
CA ARG A 110 -0.41 -15.54 -3.95
C ARG A 110 -1.60 -15.14 -3.09
N ALA A 111 -1.35 -14.60 -1.90
CA ALA A 111 -2.41 -14.07 -1.03
C ALA A 111 -3.19 -12.94 -1.71
N GLY A 112 -2.49 -12.03 -2.40
CA GLY A 112 -3.13 -10.97 -3.20
C GLY A 112 -4.01 -11.52 -4.32
N LEU A 113 -3.50 -12.49 -5.10
CA LEU A 113 -4.25 -13.11 -6.20
C LEU A 113 -5.50 -13.84 -5.70
N GLU A 114 -5.41 -14.60 -4.62
CA GLU A 114 -6.59 -15.30 -4.09
C GLU A 114 -7.60 -14.36 -3.43
N ALA A 115 -7.14 -13.26 -2.83
CA ALA A 115 -8.02 -12.19 -2.38
C ALA A 115 -8.82 -11.60 -3.56
N CYS A 116 -8.17 -11.31 -4.69
CA CYS A 116 -8.83 -10.79 -5.89
C CYS A 116 -9.83 -11.77 -6.54
N ARG A 117 -9.67 -13.07 -6.33
CA ARG A 117 -10.61 -14.11 -6.81
C ARG A 117 -11.80 -14.34 -5.88
N CYS A 118 -11.71 -13.87 -4.64
CA CYS A 118 -12.76 -14.07 -3.65
C CYS A 118 -13.86 -13.00 -3.82
N PRO A 119 -15.11 -13.38 -4.13
CA PRO A 119 -16.20 -12.41 -4.32
C PRO A 119 -16.59 -11.68 -3.01
N GLY A 120 -16.11 -12.16 -1.86
CA GLY A 120 -16.28 -11.50 -0.55
C GLY A 120 -15.31 -10.34 -0.29
N VAL A 121 -14.24 -10.22 -1.08
CA VAL A 121 -13.19 -9.21 -0.92
C VAL A 121 -13.46 -8.05 -1.86
N GLY A 122 -13.62 -6.85 -1.29
CA GLY A 122 -13.84 -5.62 -2.07
C GLY A 122 -12.55 -4.86 -2.37
N TRP A 123 -11.47 -5.15 -1.63
CA TRP A 123 -10.18 -4.47 -1.77
C TRP A 123 -9.05 -5.35 -1.25
N CYS A 124 -7.92 -5.37 -1.96
CA CYS A 124 -6.69 -6.00 -1.50
C CYS A 124 -5.53 -5.03 -1.63
N CYS A 125 -4.67 -4.96 -0.61
CA CYS A 125 -3.41 -4.23 -0.65
C CYS A 125 -2.28 -5.16 -0.18
N SER A 126 -1.18 -5.20 -0.93
CA SER A 126 0.04 -5.89 -0.54
C SER A 126 1.13 -4.88 -0.17
N LYS A 127 1.87 -5.16 0.92
CA LYS A 127 3.00 -4.32 1.35
C LYS A 127 4.29 -5.14 1.38
N PRO A 128 5.17 -5.02 0.37
CA PRO A 128 6.47 -5.67 0.38
C PRO A 128 7.44 -5.01 1.37
N GLY A 129 8.47 -5.76 1.75
CA GLY A 129 9.50 -5.32 2.70
C GLY A 129 10.36 -4.17 2.16
N ALA A 130 10.62 -4.21 0.87
CA ALA A 130 11.26 -3.19 0.05
C ALA A 130 10.85 -3.47 -1.40
N ALA A 131 10.27 -2.49 -2.09
CA ALA A 131 9.89 -2.54 -3.51
C ALA A 131 8.67 -3.43 -3.88
N VAL A 132 7.58 -2.74 -4.28
CA VAL A 132 6.96 -2.83 -5.61
C VAL A 132 6.20 -4.12 -6.09
N TRP A 133 5.03 -3.87 -6.73
CA TRP A 133 4.02 -4.71 -7.45
C TRP A 133 3.08 -5.62 -6.61
N LEU A 134 1.78 -5.79 -6.89
CA LEU A 134 0.89 -5.44 -8.01
C LEU A 134 -0.10 -4.35 -7.55
#